data_AF-A0A7Y1T440-F1
#
_entry.id   AF-A0A7Y1T440-F1
#
_cell.length_a   1.000
_cell.length_b   1.000
_cell.length_c   1.000
_cell.angle_alpha   90.00
_cell.angle_beta   90.00
_cell.angle_gamma   90.00
#
_symmetry.space_group_name_H-M   'P 1'
#
loop_
_entity.id
_entity.type
_entity.pdbx_description
1 polymer ?
#
loop_
_entity_poly.entity_id
_entity_poly.type
_entity_poly.pdbx_seq_one_letter_code
_entity_poly.pdbx_strand_id
1 'polypeptide(L)'
;MGLFKLRKNKKFDYTPRYYKGEGNPYEVKRKFDDYRTTIAPPKGIKAKLKEAVSDYKYNPDYGANKRVLIIIIVLVLIFLFIIDFDLTIFFTSR
;
A
#
# COMPACT_ATOMS: atom_id res chain seq x y z
N MET A 1 20.12 -14.27 5.43
CA MET A 1 19.68 -13.59 4.20
C MET A 1 18.70 -14.52 3.49
N GLY A 2 17.47 -14.08 3.20
CA GLY A 2 16.47 -14.93 2.55
C GLY A 2 16.66 -14.99 1.03
N LEU A 3 16.33 -16.13 0.44
CA LEU A 3 16.59 -16.50 -0.96
C LEU A 3 16.03 -15.51 -2.01
N PHE A 4 15.04 -14.67 -1.64
CA PHE A 4 14.36 -13.74 -2.55
C PHE A 4 14.59 -12.25 -2.24
N LYS A 5 15.58 -11.90 -1.41
CA LYS A 5 15.88 -10.48 -1.13
C LYS A 5 17.00 -9.96 -2.02
N LEU A 6 16.65 -9.08 -2.94
CA LEU A 6 17.60 -8.26 -3.70
C LEU A 6 18.47 -7.43 -2.74
N ARG A 7 19.76 -7.32 -3.08
CA ARG A 7 20.70 -6.47 -2.34
C ARG A 7 20.29 -5.01 -2.54
N LYS A 8 20.14 -4.27 -1.45
CA LYS A 8 19.83 -2.84 -1.50
C LYS A 8 21.06 -2.04 -1.94
N ASN A 9 20.85 -0.92 -2.62
CA ASN A 9 21.92 0.01 -2.95
C ASN A 9 22.62 0.50 -1.67
N LYS A 10 23.95 0.60 -1.72
CA LYS A 10 24.74 1.19 -0.64
C LYS A 10 24.37 2.66 -0.52
N LYS A 11 23.97 3.09 0.67
CA LYS A 11 23.78 4.51 1.00
C LYS A 11 25.05 4.98 1.73
N PHE A 12 25.57 6.14 1.33
CA PHE A 12 26.70 6.76 2.01
C PHE A 12 26.16 7.67 3.10
N ASP A 13 26.46 7.34 4.35
CA ASP A 13 26.06 8.13 5.52
C ASP A 13 27.26 8.95 5.98
N TYR A 14 27.16 10.28 5.88
CA TYR A 14 28.21 11.21 6.27
C TYR A 14 27.60 12.33 7.10
N THR A 15 28.11 12.48 8.32
CA THR A 15 27.72 13.53 9.25
C THR A 15 28.90 14.49 9.45
N PRO A 16 28.84 15.72 8.92
CA PRO A 16 29.90 16.69 9.12
C PRO A 16 29.97 17.14 10.58
N ARG A 17 31.18 17.39 11.10
CA ARG A 17 31.42 17.75 12.51
C ARG A 17 30.66 18.99 13.00
N TYR A 18 30.36 19.93 12.12
CA TYR A 18 29.69 21.20 12.45
C TYR A 18 28.26 21.31 11.92
N TYR A 19 27.72 20.25 11.33
CA TYR A 19 26.37 20.26 10.77
C TYR A 19 25.35 20.08 11.88
N LYS A 20 24.44 21.07 12.02
CA LYS A 20 23.37 21.09 13.04
C LYS A 20 22.00 20.65 12.49
N GLY A 21 21.94 20.19 11.24
CA GLY A 21 20.71 19.69 10.60
C GLY A 21 20.55 18.18 10.74
N GLU A 22 19.39 17.67 10.33
CA GLU A 22 19.13 16.23 10.25
C GLU A 22 19.48 15.70 8.85
N GLY A 23 20.33 14.68 8.78
CA GLY A 23 20.69 13.97 7.55
C GLY A 23 22.08 14.28 6.97
N ASN A 24 22.36 13.72 5.80
CA ASN A 24 23.63 13.92 5.09
C ASN A 24 23.50 15.09 4.10
N PRO A 25 24.23 16.20 4.28
CA PRO A 25 24.15 17.36 3.38
C PRO A 25 24.72 17.10 1.98
N TYR A 26 25.41 15.97 1.78
CA TYR A 26 25.95 15.53 0.49
C TYR A 26 25.15 14.36 -0.11
N GLU A 27 23.95 14.09 0.39
CA GLU A 27 23.08 13.07 -0.20
C GLU A 27 22.69 13.48 -1.63
N VAL A 28 23.04 12.64 -2.62
CA VAL A 28 22.63 12.83 -4.01
C VAL A 28 21.14 12.51 -4.14
N LYS A 29 20.29 13.49 -3.83
CA LYS A 29 18.84 13.40 -4.02
C LYS A 29 18.44 13.88 -5.41
N ARG A 30 17.45 13.22 -6.01
CA ARG A 30 16.75 13.75 -7.19
C ARG A 30 15.68 14.75 -6.74
N LYS A 31 15.33 15.69 -7.61
CA LYS A 31 14.33 16.76 -7.35
C LYS A 31 12.97 16.28 -6.80
N PHE A 32 12.61 15.03 -7.07
CA PHE A 32 11.32 14.44 -6.70
C PHE A 32 11.42 13.33 -5.66
N ASP A 33 12.60 13.09 -5.08
CA ASP A 33 12.75 11.99 -4.12
C ASP A 33 11.95 12.24 -2.84
N ASP A 34 11.75 13.50 -2.45
CA ASP A 34 10.94 13.86 -1.27
C ASP A 34 9.42 13.67 -1.49
N TYR A 35 8.97 13.56 -2.75
CA TYR A 35 7.57 13.34 -3.11
C TYR A 35 7.26 11.88 -3.47
N ARG A 36 8.26 10.99 -3.41
CA ARG A 36 8.11 9.58 -3.80
C ARG A 36 7.90 8.69 -2.59
N THR A 37 6.68 8.18 -2.45
CA THR A 37 6.31 7.19 -1.41
C THR A 37 6.82 5.77 -1.70
N THR A 38 7.17 5.46 -2.97
CA THR A 38 7.44 4.10 -3.44
C THR A 38 8.90 3.62 -3.30
N ILE A 39 9.87 4.52 -3.02
CA ILE A 39 11.31 4.17 -3.01
C ILE A 39 11.68 3.31 -1.79
N ALA A 40 10.97 3.46 -0.68
CA ALA A 40 11.23 2.73 0.56
C ALA A 40 10.00 1.92 0.96
N PRO A 41 9.95 0.60 0.67
CA PRO A 41 8.80 -0.20 1.08
C PRO A 41 8.66 -0.15 2.61
N PRO A 42 7.45 0.15 3.13
CA PRO A 42 7.22 0.27 4.56
C PRO A 42 7.65 -1.01 5.27
N LYS A 43 8.51 -0.86 6.28
CA LYS A 43 8.96 -1.98 7.11
C LYS A 43 7.85 -2.33 8.12
N GLY A 44 7.35 -3.56 8.04
CA GLY A 44 6.37 -4.10 8.99
C GLY A 44 4.91 -3.92 8.58
N ILE A 45 4.02 -4.66 9.23
CA ILE A 45 2.58 -4.73 8.88
C ILE A 45 1.87 -3.40 9.19
N LYS A 46 2.16 -2.77 10.34
CA LYS A 46 1.57 -1.48 10.73
C LYS A 46 1.85 -0.37 9.70
N ALA A 47 3.09 -0.28 9.23
CA ALA A 47 3.47 0.73 8.24
C ALA A 47 2.78 0.47 6.90
N LYS A 48 2.65 -0.80 6.48
CA LYS A 48 1.89 -1.18 5.28
C LYS A 48 0.41 -0.82 5.37
N LEU A 49 -0.24 -1.07 6.51
CA LEU A 49 -1.64 -0.70 6.71
C LEU A 49 -1.84 0.82 6.69
N LYS A 50 -0.96 1.57 7.37
CA LYS A 50 -1.01 3.03 7.38
C LYS A 50 -0.87 3.61 5.97
N GLU A 51 0.09 3.10 5.20
CA GLU A 51 0.34 3.53 3.82
C GLU A 51 -0.85 3.19 2.90
N ALA A 52 -1.41 1.98 3.01
CA ALA A 52 -2.56 1.58 2.22
C ALA A 52 -3.79 2.46 2.52
N VAL A 53 -4.00 2.83 3.78
CA VAL A 53 -5.08 3.74 4.18
C VAL A 53 -4.84 5.16 3.68
N SER A 54 -3.60 5.66 3.69
CA SER A 54 -3.29 6.96 3.09
C SER A 54 -3.47 6.94 1.58
N ASP A 55 -2.96 5.92 0.89
CA ASP A 55 -3.10 5.79 -0.56
C ASP A 55 -4.58 5.73 -0.97
N TYR A 56 -5.41 4.98 -0.23
CA TYR A 56 -6.85 4.94 -0.48
C TYR A 56 -7.53 6.31 -0.35
N LYS A 57 -7.09 7.15 0.60
CA LYS A 57 -7.65 8.49 0.84
C LYS A 57 -7.18 9.54 -0.17
N TYR A 58 -5.92 9.47 -0.58
CA TYR A 58 -5.28 10.54 -1.36
C TYR A 58 -5.14 10.21 -2.86
N ASN A 59 -5.30 8.94 -3.26
CA ASN A 59 -5.30 8.50 -4.67
C ASN A 59 -6.57 7.71 -5.03
N PRO A 60 -7.76 8.34 -5.08
CA PRO A 60 -8.98 7.67 -5.51
C PRO A 60 -8.97 7.43 -7.02
N ASP A 61 -8.46 6.27 -7.46
CA ASP A 61 -8.68 5.79 -8.83
C ASP A 61 -10.08 5.17 -8.93
N TYR A 62 -11.03 5.97 -9.40
CA TYR A 62 -12.42 5.55 -9.59
C TYR A 62 -12.56 4.33 -10.52
N GLY A 63 -11.67 4.17 -11.50
CA GLY A 63 -11.67 3.04 -12.42
C GLY A 63 -11.23 1.75 -11.73
N ALA A 64 -10.14 1.81 -10.95
CA ALA A 64 -9.68 0.67 -10.16
C ALA A 64 -10.71 0.25 -9.10
N ASN A 65 -11.29 1.22 -8.38
CA ASN A 65 -12.29 0.95 -7.35
C ASN A 65 -13.54 0.25 -7.91
N LYS A 66 -14.02 0.68 -9.09
CA LYS A 66 -15.16 0.04 -9.76
C LYS A 66 -14.87 -1.41 -10.13
N ARG A 67 -13.68 -1.70 -10.65
CA ARG A 67 -13.27 -3.07 -10.99
C ARG A 67 -13.17 -3.95 -9.76
N VAL A 68 -12.55 -3.46 -8.67
CA VAL A 68 -12.45 -4.18 -7.40
C VAL A 68 -13.83 -4.50 -6.84
N LEU A 69 -14.76 -3.54 -6.88
CA LEU A 69 -16.15 -3.74 -6.45
C LEU A 69 -16.84 -4.86 -7.27
N ILE A 70 -16.69 -4.83 -8.60
CA ILE A 70 -17.25 -5.86 -9.49
C ILE A 70 -16.66 -7.23 -9.14
N ILE A 71 -15.35 -7.33 -8.93
CA ILE A 71 -14.68 -8.59 -8.56
C ILE A 71 -15.23 -9.12 -7.22
N ILE A 72 -15.39 -8.26 -6.21
CA ILE A 72 -15.94 -8.65 -4.90
C ILE A 72 -17.37 -9.18 -5.06
N ILE A 73 -18.23 -8.49 -5.81
CA ILE A 73 -19.61 -8.92 -6.05
C ILE A 73 -19.65 -10.29 -6.72
N VAL A 74 -18.84 -10.51 -7.77
CA VAL A 74 -18.78 -11.79 -8.48
C VAL A 74 -18.30 -12.92 -7.57
N LEU A 75 -17.25 -12.68 -6.78
CA LEU A 75 -16.73 -13.68 -5.84
C LEU A 75 -17.76 -14.05 -4.76
N VAL A 76 -18.49 -13.06 -4.23
CA VAL A 76 -19.56 -13.30 -3.25
C VAL A 76 -20.70 -14.09 -3.88
N LEU A 77 -21.12 -13.77 -5.11
CA LEU A 77 -22.17 -14.52 -5.81
C LEU A 77 -21.76 -15.98 -6.06
N ILE A 78 -20.52 -16.22 -6.51
CA ILE A 78 -19.99 -17.59 -6.69
C ILE A 78 -19.97 -18.33 -5.36
N PHE A 79 -19.51 -17.70 -4.30
CA PHE A 79 -19.48 -18.30 -2.97
C PHE A 79 -20.89 -18.69 -2.48
N LEU A 80 -21.85 -17.78 -2.61
CA LEU A 80 -23.25 -18.00 -2.22
C LEU A 80 -23.89 -19.12 -3.06
N PHE A 81 -23.54 -19.22 -4.34
CA PHE A 81 -24.01 -20.28 -5.23
C PHE A 81 -23.48 -21.66 -4.81
N ILE A 82 -22.21 -21.79 -4.41
CA ILE A 82 -21.61 -23.07 -4.01
C ILE A 82 -22.29 -23.68 -2.77
N ILE A 83 -22.77 -22.84 -1.86
CA ILE A 83 -23.38 -23.28 -0.59
C ILE A 83 -24.91 -23.34 -0.63
N ASP A 84 -25.52 -23.12 -1.80
CA ASP A 84 -26.98 -22.98 -1.97
C ASP A 84 -27.60 -22.00 -0.96
N PHE A 85 -26.95 -20.84 -0.77
CA PHE A 85 -27.40 -19.88 0.25
C PHE A 85 -28.75 -19.27 -0.11
N ASP A 86 -29.72 -19.39 0.79
CA ASP A 86 -31.04 -18.78 0.62
C ASP A 86 -30.99 -17.26 0.85
N LEU A 87 -31.06 -16.48 -0.25
CA LEU A 87 -31.13 -15.02 -0.21
C LEU A 87 -32.48 -14.49 0.30
N THR A 88 -33.49 -15.34 0.37
CA THR A 88 -34.85 -14.99 0.80
C THR A 88 -34.90 -14.55 2.26
N ILE A 89 -33.91 -14.99 3.07
CA ILE A 89 -33.76 -14.59 4.48
C ILE A 89 -33.63 -13.07 4.68
N PHE A 90 -33.18 -12.33 3.66
CA PHE A 90 -33.05 -10.87 3.73
C PHE A 90 -34.33 -10.11 3.34
N PHE A 91 -35.28 -10.78 2.69
CA PHE A 91 -36.55 -10.17 2.28
C PHE A 91 -37.61 -10.48 3.34
N THR A 92 -37.66 -9.65 4.40
CA THR A 92 -38.75 -9.72 5.37
C THR A 92 -40.05 -9.23 4.73
N SER A 93 -40.99 -10.14 4.51
CA SER A 93 -42.32 -9.81 3.99
C SER A 93 -43.12 -9.22 5.14
N ARG A 94 -43.33 -7.90 5.09
CA ARG A 94 -44.30 -7.21 5.94
C ARG A 94 -45.56 -6.92 5.13
#